data_AF-A0A3C0G8Y1-F1
#
_entry.id   AF-A0A3C0G8Y1-F1
#
_cell.length_a   1.000
_cell.length_b   1.000
_cell.length_c   1.000
_cell.angle_alpha   90.00
_cell.angle_beta   90.00
_cell.angle_gamma   90.00
#
_symmetry.space_group_name_H-M   'P 1'
#
loop_
_entity.id
_entity.type
_entity.pdbx_description
1 polymer ?
#
loop_
_entity_poly.entity_id
_entity_poly.type
_entity_poly.pdbx_seq_one_letter_code
_entity_poly.pdbx_strand_id
1 'polypeptide(L)'
;LGVDYNGEKPEIYLTHSESENARMQFGSSDKPIFLIQTNGGPMGPDRAPMSWVRDAPLPNVLEMIEPFFDKYNPVQIRTEHQPGFENMPWVASPNVRELIALIKWSSKRLFIDSFAQHAAMALEKKSTVLWPMDNVKALGYDFHDNIVSNVTLKKTHLIDSYLGDIDISGQPHMCPFKDDNIFDVEQAKKSLKRQKDTKFPKSLMNASPPPQQQGCGPGQPCPPQGMPPQGLPQQGFGAQPQGIPMPQQQPVLQPEMIPAT
;
A
#
# COMPACT_ATOMS: atom_id res chain seq x y z
N LEU A 1 20.72 -30.39 6.26
CA LEU A 1 20.04 -30.40 4.93
C LEU A 1 21.02 -29.81 3.94
N GLY A 2 21.56 -30.62 3.03
CA GLY A 2 22.62 -30.25 2.06
C GLY A 2 22.06 -30.05 0.65
N VAL A 3 21.01 -29.26 0.54
CA VAL A 3 20.45 -28.84 -0.75
C VAL A 3 20.93 -27.41 -0.98
N ASP A 4 21.67 -27.19 -2.06
CA ASP A 4 22.17 -25.87 -2.43
C ASP A 4 21.01 -25.01 -2.97
N TYR A 5 20.95 -23.75 -2.51
CA TYR A 5 20.01 -22.77 -3.01
C TYR A 5 20.49 -22.24 -4.37
N ASN A 6 19.63 -22.30 -5.39
CA ASN A 6 20.01 -21.93 -6.77
C ASN A 6 19.68 -20.47 -7.12
N GLY A 7 19.29 -19.67 -6.12
CA GLY A 7 18.89 -18.29 -6.36
C GLY A 7 17.49 -18.17 -6.97
N GLU A 8 16.65 -19.21 -6.86
CA GLU A 8 15.26 -19.14 -7.32
C GLU A 8 14.49 -18.03 -6.60
N LYS A 9 13.68 -17.30 -7.38
CA LYS A 9 12.94 -16.13 -6.91
C LYS A 9 11.46 -16.49 -6.79
N PRO A 10 10.75 -15.91 -5.82
CA PRO A 10 9.29 -16.04 -5.80
C PRO A 10 8.71 -15.39 -7.06
N GLU A 11 7.59 -15.90 -7.54
CA GLU A 11 6.87 -15.33 -8.68
C GLU A 11 5.37 -15.25 -8.35
N ILE A 12 4.76 -14.11 -8.65
CA ILE A 12 3.33 -13.90 -8.43
C ILE A 12 2.72 -13.28 -9.68
N TYR A 13 1.74 -13.97 -10.23
CA TYR A 13 0.90 -13.46 -11.30
C TYR A 13 -0.37 -12.84 -10.73
N LEU A 14 -0.68 -11.63 -11.20
CA LEU A 14 -1.94 -10.94 -10.93
C LEU A 14 -2.83 -11.04 -12.16
N THR A 15 -4.09 -11.37 -11.95
CA THR A 15 -5.12 -11.30 -12.98
C THR A 15 -5.40 -9.85 -13.36
N HIS A 16 -6.00 -9.66 -14.53
CA HIS A 16 -6.47 -8.35 -14.98
C HIS A 16 -7.49 -7.76 -13.99
N SER A 17 -8.42 -8.57 -13.48
CA SER A 17 -9.44 -8.16 -12.52
C SER A 17 -8.84 -7.60 -11.22
N GLU A 18 -7.82 -8.27 -10.67
CA GLU A 18 -7.12 -7.78 -9.47
C GLU A 18 -6.43 -6.44 -9.69
N SER A 19 -5.84 -6.24 -10.89
CA SER A 19 -5.19 -4.98 -11.24
C SER A 19 -6.21 -3.84 -11.42
N GLU A 20 -7.35 -4.12 -12.05
CA GLU A 20 -8.43 -3.14 -12.21
C GLU A 20 -9.09 -2.79 -10.88
N ASN A 21 -9.31 -3.76 -9.99
CA ASN A 21 -9.83 -3.49 -8.65
C ASN A 21 -8.90 -2.58 -7.85
N ALA A 22 -7.59 -2.84 -7.87
CA ALA A 22 -6.61 -1.95 -7.24
C ALA A 22 -6.63 -0.55 -7.86
N ARG A 23 -6.78 -0.43 -9.19
CA ARG A 23 -6.93 0.86 -9.88
C ARG A 23 -8.19 1.60 -9.47
N MET A 24 -9.33 0.91 -9.34
CA MET A 24 -10.59 1.55 -8.95
C MET A 24 -10.54 2.06 -7.51
N GLN A 25 -9.89 1.31 -6.61
CA GLN A 25 -9.78 1.69 -5.20
C GLN A 25 -8.77 2.82 -4.97
N PHE A 26 -7.62 2.82 -5.66
CA PHE A 26 -6.50 3.71 -5.34
C PHE A 26 -6.01 4.60 -6.49
N GLY A 27 -6.51 4.38 -7.71
CA GLY A 27 -6.15 5.14 -8.90
C GLY A 27 -6.97 6.41 -9.14
N SER A 28 -7.88 6.76 -8.23
CA SER A 28 -8.62 8.03 -8.25
C SER A 28 -7.78 9.22 -7.79
N SER A 29 -6.66 8.96 -7.10
CA SER A 29 -5.71 10.01 -6.70
C SER A 29 -4.79 10.39 -7.86
N ASP A 30 -4.60 11.69 -8.06
CA ASP A 30 -3.61 12.22 -9.02
C ASP A 30 -2.16 11.94 -8.57
N LYS A 31 -1.95 11.66 -7.27
CA LYS A 31 -0.64 11.38 -6.71
C LYS A 31 -0.32 9.87 -6.77
N PRO A 32 0.87 9.48 -7.24
CA PRO A 32 1.32 8.09 -7.20
C PRO A 32 1.38 7.52 -5.77
N ILE A 33 1.08 6.23 -5.62
CA ILE A 33 1.03 5.56 -4.31
C ILE A 33 2.43 5.39 -3.71
N PHE A 34 2.55 5.68 -2.42
CA PHE A 34 3.68 5.32 -1.57
C PHE A 34 3.19 4.36 -0.47
N LEU A 35 3.59 3.09 -0.55
CA LEU A 35 3.28 2.08 0.46
C LEU A 35 4.32 2.06 1.57
N ILE A 36 3.84 2.00 2.80
CA ILE A 36 4.65 1.96 4.01
C ILE A 36 4.20 0.78 4.86
N GLN A 37 5.13 -0.11 5.24
CA GLN A 37 4.87 -1.16 6.22
C GLN A 37 5.92 -1.06 7.33
N THR A 38 5.47 -0.70 8.53
CA THR A 38 6.32 -0.53 9.72
C THR A 38 6.17 -1.68 10.71
N ASN A 39 5.12 -2.48 10.58
CA ASN A 39 4.77 -3.52 11.53
C ASN A 39 4.49 -4.85 10.82
N GLY A 40 4.76 -5.95 11.51
CA GLY A 40 4.49 -7.30 11.01
C GLY A 40 3.68 -8.15 11.98
N GLY A 41 3.31 -9.35 11.52
CA GLY A 41 2.68 -10.38 12.33
C GLY A 41 1.27 -10.03 12.88
N PRO A 42 0.52 -11.04 13.32
CA PRO A 42 -0.74 -10.81 14.03
C PRO A 42 -0.44 -10.33 15.45
N MET A 43 -0.75 -9.07 15.75
CA MET A 43 -0.98 -8.65 17.13
C MET A 43 -2.45 -8.85 17.46
N GLY A 44 -2.71 -9.79 18.37
CA GLY A 44 -3.98 -9.82 19.08
C GLY A 44 -4.02 -8.75 20.18
N PRO A 45 -5.19 -8.49 20.78
CA PRO A 45 -5.36 -7.48 21.82
C PRO A 45 -4.44 -7.67 23.04
N ASP A 46 -4.01 -8.90 23.31
CA ASP A 46 -3.19 -9.25 24.48
C ASP A 46 -1.67 -9.17 24.25
N ARG A 47 -1.22 -8.67 23.09
CA ARG A 47 0.21 -8.57 22.74
C ARG A 47 0.67 -7.13 22.66
N ALA A 48 1.95 -6.92 22.93
CA ALA A 48 2.58 -5.63 22.73
C ALA A 48 2.34 -5.14 21.29
N PRO A 49 1.95 -3.87 21.10
CA PRO A 49 1.57 -3.33 19.79
C PRO A 49 2.76 -3.13 18.86
N MET A 50 3.99 -3.39 19.30
CA MET A 50 5.21 -3.41 18.48
C MET A 50 6.20 -4.44 19.01
N SER A 51 6.99 -5.02 18.11
CA SER A 51 8.21 -5.79 18.43
C SER A 51 9.45 -5.03 17.97
N TRP A 52 10.35 -4.70 18.90
CA TRP A 52 11.61 -4.02 18.57
C TRP A 52 12.52 -4.84 17.66
N VAL A 53 12.33 -6.16 17.58
CA VAL A 53 13.14 -7.05 16.76
C VAL A 53 12.89 -6.84 15.27
N ARG A 54 11.66 -6.51 14.89
CA ARG A 54 11.20 -6.55 13.50
C ARG A 54 10.49 -5.27 13.05
N ASP A 55 9.77 -4.62 13.94
CA ASP A 55 8.98 -3.44 13.59
C ASP A 55 9.85 -2.18 13.64
N ALA A 56 9.63 -1.26 12.70
CA ALA A 56 10.37 -0.01 12.61
C ALA A 56 9.71 1.08 13.48
N PRO A 57 10.50 1.85 14.28
CA PRO A 57 9.95 2.94 15.09
C PRO A 57 9.28 4.01 14.23
N LEU A 58 8.01 4.32 14.54
CA LEU A 58 7.24 5.28 13.74
C LEU A 58 7.89 6.67 13.66
N PRO A 59 8.43 7.27 14.75
CA PRO A 59 9.06 8.60 14.66
C PRO A 59 10.22 8.62 13.66
N ASN A 60 11.09 7.63 13.71
CA ASN A 60 12.24 7.53 12.81
C ASN A 60 11.80 7.28 11.37
N VAL A 61 10.75 6.47 11.15
CA VAL A 61 10.18 6.26 9.81
C VAL A 61 9.51 7.53 9.27
N LEU A 62 8.81 8.30 10.11
CA LEU A 62 8.13 9.53 9.69
C LEU A 62 9.12 10.51 9.06
N GLU A 63 10.28 10.71 9.69
CA GLU A 63 11.36 11.56 9.17
C GLU A 63 11.87 11.11 7.78
N MET A 64 11.78 9.82 7.46
CA MET A 64 12.18 9.29 6.15
C MET A 64 11.15 9.57 5.06
N ILE A 65 9.86 9.55 5.39
CA ILE A 65 8.76 9.53 4.42
C ILE A 65 8.07 10.88 4.22
N GLU A 66 8.08 11.74 5.23
CA GLU A 66 7.42 13.05 5.20
C GLU A 66 7.81 13.90 3.98
N PRO A 67 9.09 13.95 3.53
CA PRO A 67 9.48 14.72 2.34
C PRO A 67 8.84 14.26 1.01
N PHE A 68 8.10 13.15 1.02
CA PHE A 68 7.43 12.59 -0.15
C PHE A 68 5.93 12.88 -0.20
N PHE A 69 5.30 13.39 0.86
CA PHE A 69 3.84 13.54 0.96
C PHE A 69 3.25 14.58 -0.03
N ASP A 70 4.05 15.56 -0.44
CA ASP A 70 3.63 16.53 -1.46
C ASP A 70 3.44 15.89 -2.83
N LYS A 71 4.22 14.84 -3.14
CA LYS A 71 4.28 14.22 -4.48
C LYS A 71 3.60 12.86 -4.56
N TYR A 72 3.48 12.18 -3.43
CA TYR A 72 2.96 10.82 -3.34
C TYR A 72 1.78 10.74 -2.39
N ASN A 73 0.92 9.76 -2.59
CA ASN A 73 -0.14 9.41 -1.68
C ASN A 73 0.35 8.32 -0.71
N PRO A 74 0.71 8.64 0.54
CA PRO A 74 1.17 7.65 1.50
C PRO A 74 0.00 6.78 1.99
N VAL A 75 0.21 5.47 1.99
CA VAL A 75 -0.74 4.48 2.52
C VAL A 75 0.03 3.48 3.38
N GLN A 76 -0.38 3.34 4.64
CA GLN A 76 0.23 2.40 5.57
C GLN A 76 -0.43 1.02 5.47
N ILE A 77 0.37 -0.04 5.37
CA ILE A 77 -0.06 -1.43 5.52
C ILE A 77 0.05 -1.81 7.00
N ARG A 78 -1.08 -2.03 7.66
CA ARG A 78 -1.17 -2.42 9.08
C ARG A 78 -2.52 -3.02 9.41
N THR A 79 -2.63 -3.73 10.53
CA THR A 79 -3.92 -4.11 11.12
C THR A 79 -4.52 -2.98 11.96
N GLU A 80 -5.77 -3.13 12.37
CA GLU A 80 -6.46 -2.16 13.22
C GLU A 80 -5.81 -2.00 14.62
N HIS A 81 -5.17 -3.05 15.15
CA HIS A 81 -4.54 -3.04 16.47
C HIS A 81 -3.08 -2.56 16.48
N GLN A 82 -2.46 -2.45 15.31
CA GLN A 82 -1.08 -1.95 15.20
C GLN A 82 -1.03 -0.42 15.32
N PRO A 83 0.10 0.19 15.67
CA PRO A 83 0.22 1.65 15.66
C PRO A 83 0.35 2.18 14.23
N GLY A 84 0.07 3.46 14.03
CA GLY A 84 0.20 4.10 12.73
C GLY A 84 0.35 5.60 12.82
N PHE A 85 0.51 6.22 11.66
CA PHE A 85 0.71 7.66 11.55
C PHE A 85 -0.62 8.40 11.65
N GLU A 86 -0.61 9.53 12.36
CA GLU A 86 -1.76 10.41 12.43
C GLU A 86 -2.11 10.94 11.03
N ASN A 87 -3.39 10.98 10.68
CA ASN A 87 -3.91 11.48 9.41
C ASN A 87 -3.38 10.77 8.14
N MET A 88 -2.78 9.59 8.27
CA MET A 88 -2.36 8.77 7.14
C MET A 88 -3.39 7.68 6.84
N PRO A 89 -3.88 7.56 5.59
CA PRO A 89 -4.68 6.42 5.19
C PRO A 89 -3.95 5.10 5.43
N TRP A 90 -4.66 4.08 5.89
CA TRP A 90 -4.11 2.74 6.07
C TRP A 90 -5.02 1.68 5.45
N VAL A 91 -4.42 0.52 5.19
CA VAL A 91 -5.11 -0.64 4.63
C VAL A 91 -4.75 -1.89 5.43
N ALA A 92 -5.79 -2.57 5.91
CA ALA A 92 -5.76 -3.99 6.24
C ALA A 92 -6.65 -4.70 5.24
N SER A 93 -6.13 -5.72 4.56
CA SER A 93 -6.98 -6.61 3.78
C SER A 93 -6.78 -8.04 4.29
N PRO A 94 -7.86 -8.77 4.65
CA PRO A 94 -7.77 -10.21 4.86
C PRO A 94 -7.40 -10.93 3.56
N ASN A 95 -7.64 -10.29 2.41
CA ASN A 95 -7.23 -10.78 1.10
C ASN A 95 -5.84 -10.23 0.74
N VAL A 96 -4.80 -11.00 1.05
CA VAL A 96 -3.40 -10.64 0.75
C VAL A 96 -3.16 -10.29 -0.74
N ARG A 97 -4.00 -10.80 -1.66
CA ARG A 97 -3.86 -10.54 -3.09
C ARG A 97 -4.17 -9.10 -3.48
N GLU A 98 -5.05 -8.43 -2.75
CA GLU A 98 -5.30 -6.99 -2.92
C GLU A 98 -4.05 -6.19 -2.57
N LEU A 99 -3.39 -6.52 -1.44
CA LEU A 99 -2.15 -5.85 -1.04
C LEU A 99 -1.02 -6.10 -2.05
N ILE A 100 -0.92 -7.31 -2.60
CA ILE A 100 0.03 -7.63 -3.68
C ILE A 100 -0.25 -6.77 -4.92
N ALA A 101 -1.51 -6.59 -5.30
CA ALA A 101 -1.89 -5.70 -6.40
C ALA A 101 -1.48 -4.24 -6.11
N LEU A 102 -1.67 -3.75 -4.89
CA LEU A 102 -1.19 -2.42 -4.50
C LEU A 102 0.33 -2.31 -4.61
N ILE A 103 1.07 -3.32 -4.16
CA ILE A 103 2.53 -3.36 -4.25
C ILE A 103 2.97 -3.26 -5.72
N LYS A 104 2.31 -3.97 -6.64
CA LYS A 104 2.60 -3.91 -8.07
C LYS A 104 2.51 -2.48 -8.61
N TRP A 105 1.45 -1.75 -8.24
CA TRP A 105 1.14 -0.43 -8.77
C TRP A 105 1.71 0.74 -7.96
N SER A 106 2.29 0.47 -6.80
CA SER A 106 2.98 1.48 -6.00
C SER A 106 4.19 2.09 -6.74
N SER A 107 4.45 3.37 -6.49
CA SER A 107 5.66 4.04 -6.97
C SER A 107 6.79 3.95 -5.95
N LYS A 108 6.46 4.22 -4.67
CA LYS A 108 7.39 4.17 -3.56
C LYS A 108 6.99 3.09 -2.56
N ARG A 109 7.98 2.43 -1.96
CA ARG A 109 7.82 1.31 -1.03
C ARG A 109 8.88 1.39 0.07
N LEU A 110 8.42 1.50 1.31
CA LEU A 110 9.26 1.36 2.51
C LEU A 110 8.67 0.24 3.35
N PHE A 111 9.39 -0.87 3.48
CA PHE A 111 8.92 -2.06 4.17
C PHE A 111 9.88 -2.48 5.29
N ILE A 112 9.47 -3.48 6.04
CA ILE A 112 10.30 -4.21 7.01
C ILE A 112 10.46 -5.67 6.53
N ASP A 113 11.16 -6.49 7.32
CA ASP A 113 11.20 -7.95 7.16
C ASP A 113 9.82 -8.60 7.38
N SER A 114 8.97 -8.52 6.35
CA SER A 114 7.59 -8.98 6.38
C SER A 114 7.10 -9.25 4.95
N PHE A 115 5.86 -9.73 4.81
CA PHE A 115 5.30 -10.23 3.55
C PHE A 115 5.47 -9.26 2.37
N ALA A 116 5.40 -7.94 2.59
CA ALA A 116 5.42 -6.96 1.52
C ALA A 116 6.75 -6.91 0.77
N GLN A 117 7.89 -7.17 1.45
CA GLN A 117 9.19 -7.24 0.79
C GLN A 117 9.28 -8.45 -0.15
N HIS A 118 8.82 -9.62 0.30
CA HIS A 118 8.76 -10.83 -0.53
C HIS A 118 7.81 -10.67 -1.73
N ALA A 119 6.64 -10.07 -1.53
CA ALA A 119 5.72 -9.75 -2.61
C ALA A 119 6.34 -8.75 -3.61
N ALA A 120 7.07 -7.75 -3.12
CA ALA A 120 7.76 -6.80 -3.98
C ALA A 120 8.86 -7.47 -4.80
N MET A 121 9.62 -8.40 -4.21
CA MET A 121 10.59 -9.23 -4.93
C MET A 121 9.92 -10.01 -6.05
N ALA A 122 8.80 -10.68 -5.76
CA ALA A 122 8.06 -11.49 -6.73
C ALA A 122 7.44 -10.70 -7.89
N LEU A 123 7.20 -9.40 -7.68
CA LEU A 123 6.63 -8.49 -8.67
C LEU A 123 7.69 -7.63 -9.38
N GLU A 124 8.98 -7.89 -9.09
CA GLU A 124 10.14 -7.12 -9.56
C GLU A 124 10.07 -5.63 -9.19
N LYS A 125 9.55 -5.35 -7.99
CA LYS A 125 9.41 -4.01 -7.45
C LYS A 125 10.54 -3.73 -6.47
N LYS A 126 11.56 -3.01 -6.92
CA LYS A 126 12.66 -2.59 -6.04
C LYS A 126 12.11 -1.71 -4.91
N SER A 127 12.52 -2.02 -3.69
CA SER A 127 11.99 -1.45 -2.45
C SER A 127 13.12 -1.12 -1.48
N THR A 128 12.81 -0.26 -0.52
CA THR A 128 13.65 0.02 0.65
C THR A 128 13.14 -0.85 1.79
N VAL A 129 14.00 -1.64 2.41
CA VAL A 129 13.62 -2.56 3.48
C VAL A 129 14.42 -2.23 4.74
N LEU A 130 13.72 -1.97 5.83
CA LEU A 130 14.29 -1.65 7.13
C LEU A 130 14.43 -2.91 7.98
N TRP A 131 15.59 -3.07 8.60
CA TRP A 131 15.94 -4.22 9.42
C TRP A 131 16.38 -3.75 10.81
N PRO A 132 15.46 -3.68 11.80
CA PRO A 132 15.84 -3.30 13.17
C PRO A 132 16.91 -4.24 13.72
N MET A 133 16.73 -5.54 13.53
CA MET A 133 17.76 -6.55 13.75
C MET A 133 18.20 -7.15 12.42
N ASP A 134 19.52 -7.29 12.22
CA ASP A 134 20.06 -7.81 10.97
C ASP A 134 19.74 -9.30 10.81
N ASN A 135 18.88 -9.60 9.85
CA ASN A 135 18.65 -10.96 9.37
C ASN A 135 18.63 -11.00 7.83
N VAL A 136 19.28 -10.02 7.19
CA VAL A 136 19.27 -9.83 5.74
C VAL A 136 19.81 -11.06 5.02
N LYS A 137 20.85 -11.69 5.59
CA LYS A 137 21.47 -12.88 5.00
C LYS A 137 20.51 -14.07 4.89
N ALA A 138 19.54 -14.19 5.80
CA ALA A 138 18.61 -15.32 5.83
C ALA A 138 17.31 -15.03 5.07
N LEU A 139 16.79 -13.79 5.18
CA LEU A 139 15.44 -13.45 4.72
C LEU A 139 15.40 -12.30 3.70
N GLY A 140 16.52 -11.62 3.48
CA GLY A 140 16.63 -10.50 2.56
C GLY A 140 16.91 -10.92 1.13
N TYR A 141 16.75 -9.96 0.22
CA TYR A 141 17.16 -10.07 -1.17
C TYR A 141 18.10 -8.93 -1.52
N ASP A 142 19.22 -9.22 -2.22
CA ASP A 142 20.14 -8.21 -2.77
C ASP A 142 19.47 -7.26 -3.77
N PHE A 143 18.31 -7.66 -4.28
CA PHE A 143 17.48 -6.85 -5.16
C PHE A 143 16.98 -5.56 -4.47
N HIS A 144 16.68 -5.65 -3.18
CA HIS A 144 16.21 -4.53 -2.38
C HIS A 144 17.36 -3.71 -1.81
N ASP A 145 17.07 -2.46 -1.48
CA ASP A 145 18.01 -1.64 -0.72
C ASP A 145 17.73 -1.91 0.76
N ASN A 146 18.49 -2.84 1.35
CA ASN A 146 18.38 -3.23 2.75
C ASN A 146 19.13 -2.23 3.65
N ILE A 147 18.43 -1.68 4.63
CA ILE A 147 18.96 -0.72 5.61
C ILE A 147 18.86 -1.38 6.98
N VAL A 148 20.01 -1.70 7.55
CA VAL A 148 20.15 -2.28 8.88
C VAL A 148 20.28 -1.16 9.90
N SER A 149 19.75 -1.37 11.10
CA SER A 149 19.90 -0.41 12.19
C SER A 149 21.37 -0.21 12.58
N ASN A 150 21.65 0.91 13.25
CA ASN A 150 22.98 1.26 13.75
C ASN A 150 23.35 0.54 15.07
N VAL A 151 22.50 -0.35 15.59
CA VAL A 151 22.69 -0.94 16.91
C VAL A 151 23.66 -2.12 16.88
N THR A 152 24.49 -2.21 17.92
CA THR A 152 25.29 -3.42 18.18
C THR A 152 24.66 -4.19 19.33
N LEU A 153 24.16 -5.40 19.05
CA LEU A 153 23.55 -6.26 20.05
C LEU A 153 24.59 -6.78 21.04
N LYS A 154 24.40 -6.54 22.34
CA LYS A 154 25.18 -7.21 23.38
C LYS A 154 24.43 -8.44 23.85
N LYS A 155 25.03 -9.63 23.69
CA LYS A 155 24.42 -10.93 24.03
C LYS A 155 23.92 -11.04 25.48
N THR A 156 24.47 -10.24 26.39
CA THR A 156 24.08 -10.22 27.80
C THR A 156 22.63 -9.78 28.04
N HIS A 157 21.95 -9.19 27.05
CA HIS A 157 20.55 -8.74 27.18
C HIS A 157 19.52 -9.77 26.72
N LEU A 158 19.93 -10.97 26.30
CA LEU A 158 19.05 -11.95 25.61
C LEU A 158 18.73 -13.17 26.48
N ILE A 159 18.36 -12.93 27.75
CA ILE A 159 18.17 -14.00 28.74
C ILE A 159 17.06 -15.00 28.35
N ASP A 160 16.03 -14.53 27.64
CA ASP A 160 14.91 -15.36 27.20
C ASP A 160 15.13 -15.99 25.82
N SER A 161 16.25 -15.69 25.16
CA SER A 161 16.59 -16.25 23.85
C SER A 161 17.18 -17.65 24.01
N TYR A 162 16.32 -18.66 24.05
CA TYR A 162 16.73 -20.05 24.26
C TYR A 162 17.03 -20.82 22.96
N LEU A 163 16.14 -20.73 21.95
CA LEU A 163 16.21 -21.54 20.72
C LEU A 163 16.81 -20.81 19.51
N GLY A 164 17.05 -19.51 19.61
CA GLY A 164 17.58 -18.69 18.52
C GLY A 164 18.52 -17.60 19.03
N ASP A 165 19.15 -16.88 18.11
CA ASP A 165 20.02 -15.74 18.45
C ASP A 165 19.21 -14.56 19.03
N ILE A 166 17.94 -14.43 18.65
CA ILE A 166 17.02 -13.40 19.14
C ILE A 166 15.62 -14.02 19.30
N ASP A 167 14.94 -13.71 20.40
CA ASP A 167 13.52 -13.99 20.56
C ASP A 167 12.68 -12.98 19.77
N ILE A 168 12.01 -13.46 18.72
CA ILE A 168 11.15 -12.67 17.83
C ILE A 168 9.97 -12.00 18.56
N SER A 169 9.60 -12.53 19.74
CA SER A 169 8.57 -11.90 20.57
C SER A 169 8.98 -10.50 21.02
N GLY A 170 10.28 -10.23 21.11
CA GLY A 170 10.82 -8.90 21.36
C GLY A 170 10.49 -8.38 22.75
N GLN A 171 10.78 -9.17 23.80
CA GLN A 171 10.53 -8.74 25.17
C GLN A 171 11.22 -7.38 25.45
N PRO A 172 10.51 -6.39 26.04
CA PRO A 172 11.04 -5.03 26.15
C PRO A 172 12.37 -4.92 26.92
N HIS A 173 12.58 -5.75 27.93
CA HIS A 173 13.81 -5.74 28.74
C HIS A 173 15.06 -6.23 27.98
N MET A 174 14.88 -6.85 26.81
CA MET A 174 15.95 -7.30 25.92
C MET A 174 16.25 -6.29 24.80
N CYS A 175 15.48 -5.21 24.71
CA CYS A 175 15.62 -4.18 23.68
C CYS A 175 16.99 -3.48 23.80
N PRO A 176 17.82 -3.49 22.75
CA PRO A 176 19.13 -2.85 22.77
C PRO A 176 19.09 -1.36 22.44
N PHE A 177 17.94 -0.85 21.97
CA PHE A 177 17.80 0.52 21.52
C PHE A 177 17.58 1.48 22.70
N LYS A 178 18.27 2.63 22.65
CA LYS A 178 18.12 3.69 23.66
C LYS A 178 16.95 4.62 23.36
N ASP A 179 16.68 4.79 22.07
CA ASP A 179 15.67 5.68 21.51
C ASP A 179 15.21 5.12 20.17
N ASP A 180 14.25 5.81 19.54
CA ASP A 180 13.64 5.39 18.29
C ASP A 180 14.51 5.66 17.05
N ASN A 181 15.62 6.42 17.17
CA ASN A 181 16.48 6.81 16.05
C ASN A 181 17.51 5.73 15.71
N ILE A 182 17.02 4.62 15.18
CA ILE A 182 17.81 3.40 14.97
C ILE A 182 18.34 3.27 13.52
N PHE A 183 17.84 4.07 12.58
CA PHE A 183 18.21 3.99 11.16
C PHE A 183 18.81 5.29 10.60
N ASP A 184 19.66 5.17 9.59
CA ASP A 184 20.12 6.30 8.79
C ASP A 184 19.00 6.82 7.87
N VAL A 185 18.38 7.92 8.30
CA VAL A 185 17.28 8.60 7.61
C VAL A 185 17.67 9.04 6.20
N GLU A 186 18.89 9.53 6.00
CA GLU A 186 19.33 10.03 4.69
C GLU A 186 19.62 8.89 3.72
N GLN A 187 20.14 7.76 4.21
CA GLN A 187 20.26 6.54 3.42
C GLN A 187 18.89 6.06 2.93
N ALA A 188 17.88 6.07 3.80
CA ALA A 188 16.51 5.70 3.45
C ALA A 188 15.89 6.65 2.41
N LYS A 189 15.99 7.96 2.61
CA LYS A 189 15.53 8.96 1.63
C LYS A 189 16.21 8.79 0.27
N LYS A 190 17.53 8.57 0.26
CA LYS A 190 18.29 8.33 -0.98
C LYS A 190 17.82 7.06 -1.69
N SER A 191 17.51 6.01 -0.94
CA SER A 191 16.94 4.76 -1.46
C SER A 191 15.56 4.97 -2.09
N LEU A 192 14.64 5.62 -1.37
CA LEU A 192 13.28 5.92 -1.85
C LEU A 192 13.28 6.79 -3.12
N LYS A 193 14.18 7.78 -3.22
CA LYS A 193 14.34 8.62 -4.42
C LYS A 193 14.72 7.81 -5.67
N ARG A 194 15.50 6.72 -5.54
CA ARG A 194 15.92 5.87 -6.67
C ARG A 194 14.81 4.96 -7.21
N GLN A 195 13.77 4.70 -6.43
CA GLN A 195 12.67 3.84 -6.87
C GLN A 195 11.93 4.46 -8.05
N LYS A 196 11.63 3.66 -9.08
CA LYS A 196 10.92 4.13 -10.28
C LYS A 196 9.43 4.32 -9.99
N ASP A 197 8.89 5.43 -10.47
CA ASP A 197 7.46 5.67 -10.41
C ASP A 197 6.71 4.69 -11.30
N THR A 198 5.52 4.31 -10.87
CA THR A 198 4.62 3.39 -11.55
C THR A 198 3.27 4.06 -11.69
N LYS A 199 2.71 3.98 -12.89
CA LYS A 199 1.37 4.47 -13.19
C LYS A 199 0.47 3.25 -13.37
N PHE A 200 -0.77 3.38 -12.91
CA PHE A 200 -1.80 2.45 -13.33
C PHE A 200 -1.94 2.46 -14.85
N PRO A 201 -2.27 1.31 -15.47
CA PRO A 201 -2.60 1.30 -16.88
C PRO A 201 -3.85 2.16 -17.10
N LYS A 202 -3.97 2.76 -18.30
CA LYS A 202 -5.23 3.41 -18.68
C LYS A 202 -6.34 2.35 -18.60
N SER A 203 -7.45 2.69 -17.93
CA SER A 203 -8.62 1.80 -17.82
C SER A 203 -8.97 1.23 -19.19
N LEU A 204 -8.91 -0.10 -19.35
CA LEU A 204 -9.39 -0.77 -20.56
C LEU A 204 -10.92 -0.91 -20.58
N MET A 205 -11.59 -0.67 -19.45
CA MET A 205 -13.06 -0.66 -19.36
C MET A 205 -13.70 0.60 -19.96
N ASN A 206 -12.89 1.59 -20.35
CA ASN A 206 -13.33 2.74 -21.14
C ASN A 206 -13.16 2.53 -22.66
N ALA A 207 -12.78 1.33 -23.12
CA ALA A 207 -13.03 0.98 -24.51
C ALA A 207 -14.55 0.97 -24.68
N SER A 208 -15.09 2.02 -25.32
CA SER A 208 -16.47 2.04 -25.76
C SER A 208 -16.78 0.67 -26.38
N PRO A 209 -17.93 0.05 -26.09
CA PRO A 209 -18.33 -1.14 -26.82
C PRO A 209 -18.11 -0.84 -28.31
N PRO A 210 -17.51 -1.75 -29.10
CA PRO A 210 -17.55 -1.57 -30.55
C PRO A 210 -19.00 -1.25 -30.90
N PRO A 211 -19.28 -0.20 -31.72
CA PRO A 211 -20.64 0.21 -31.97
C PRO A 211 -21.43 -1.04 -32.28
N GLN A 212 -22.41 -1.36 -31.43
CA GLN A 212 -23.29 -2.48 -31.68
C GLN A 212 -23.79 -2.23 -33.09
N GLN A 213 -23.41 -3.09 -34.04
CA GLN A 213 -24.12 -3.14 -35.29
C GLN A 213 -25.57 -3.32 -34.86
N GLN A 214 -26.38 -2.29 -35.05
CA GLN A 214 -27.80 -2.37 -34.83
C GLN A 214 -28.25 -3.54 -35.70
N GLY A 215 -28.47 -4.69 -35.07
CA GLY A 215 -29.06 -5.83 -35.73
C GLY A 215 -30.38 -5.32 -36.28
N CYS A 216 -30.54 -5.39 -37.61
CA CYS A 216 -31.82 -5.11 -38.24
C CYS A 216 -32.86 -6.01 -37.53
N GLY A 217 -33.85 -5.40 -36.87
CA GLY A 217 -34.96 -6.13 -36.27
C GLY A 217 -35.71 -6.92 -37.35
N PRO A 218 -36.40 -8.01 -36.99
CA PRO A 218 -37.09 -8.85 -37.96
C PRO A 218 -38.18 -8.02 -38.66
N GLY A 219 -38.02 -7.79 -39.96
CA GLY A 219 -39.06 -7.23 -40.82
C GLY A 219 -38.82 -5.85 -41.44
N GLN A 220 -37.62 -5.25 -41.37
CA GLN A 220 -37.32 -4.02 -42.13
C GLN A 220 -36.13 -4.18 -43.08
N PRO A 221 -36.25 -3.77 -44.37
CA PRO A 221 -35.12 -3.78 -45.29
C PRO A 221 -34.14 -2.65 -44.93
N CYS A 222 -32.87 -3.02 -44.72
CA CYS A 222 -31.81 -2.06 -44.39
C CYS A 222 -31.51 -1.20 -45.65
N PRO A 223 -31.30 0.13 -45.54
CA PRO A 223 -31.09 1.01 -46.68
C PRO A 223 -29.68 0.84 -47.30
N PRO A 224 -29.49 1.10 -48.61
CA PRO A 224 -28.21 0.95 -49.28
C PRO A 224 -27.18 1.97 -48.77
N GLN A 225 -26.01 1.45 -48.39
CA GLN A 225 -24.87 2.24 -47.94
C GLN A 225 -24.26 3.04 -49.08
N GLY A 226 -24.10 4.35 -48.88
CA GLY A 226 -23.17 5.16 -49.69
C GLY A 226 -23.66 6.55 -49.99
N MET A 227 -23.36 7.51 -49.09
CA MET A 227 -23.02 8.90 -49.43
C MET A 227 -22.57 9.64 -48.15
N PRO A 228 -21.50 10.46 -48.19
CA PRO A 228 -21.07 11.23 -47.03
C PRO A 228 -21.99 12.45 -46.83
N PRO A 229 -22.37 12.82 -45.58
CA PRO A 229 -23.17 14.01 -45.38
C PRO A 229 -22.33 15.28 -45.55
N GLN A 230 -22.77 16.11 -46.50
CA GLN A 230 -22.43 17.51 -46.65
C GLN A 230 -22.93 18.30 -45.42
N GLY A 231 -22.22 19.37 -45.07
CA GLY A 231 -22.39 20.07 -43.80
C GLY A 231 -23.52 21.13 -43.71
N LEU A 232 -23.56 21.67 -42.48
CA LEU A 232 -24.22 22.89 -41.97
C LEU A 232 -25.75 22.84 -41.72
N PRO A 233 -26.33 23.68 -40.82
CA PRO A 233 -25.73 24.75 -39.99
C PRO A 233 -26.00 24.65 -38.46
N GLN A 234 -25.24 25.39 -37.66
CA GLN A 234 -25.57 25.68 -36.26
C GLN A 234 -26.82 26.57 -36.17
N GLN A 235 -27.80 26.17 -35.35
CA GLN A 235 -28.78 27.07 -34.75
C GLN A 235 -28.90 26.71 -33.26
N GLY A 236 -28.76 27.73 -32.41
CA GLY A 236 -28.90 27.60 -30.96
C GLY A 236 -30.32 27.88 -30.49
N PHE A 237 -30.67 27.26 -29.36
CA PHE A 237 -31.66 27.66 -28.34
C PHE A 237 -31.25 26.79 -27.12
N GLY A 238 -30.94 27.32 -25.93
CA GLY A 238 -31.81 28.12 -25.09
C GLY A 238 -32.63 27.18 -24.18
N ALA A 239 -32.12 26.83 -23.00
CA ALA A 239 -32.90 26.46 -21.80
C ALA A 239 -31.98 26.06 -20.62
N GLN A 240 -32.06 26.82 -19.53
CA GLN A 240 -31.72 26.34 -18.19
C GLN A 240 -32.77 25.32 -17.72
N PRO A 241 -32.42 24.43 -16.77
CA PRO A 241 -33.32 24.29 -15.63
C PRO A 241 -32.61 24.20 -14.27
N GLN A 242 -33.06 25.09 -13.38
CA GLN A 242 -33.62 24.78 -12.05
C GLN A 242 -32.78 23.97 -11.04
N GLY A 243 -32.34 24.69 -10.01
CA GLY A 243 -32.69 24.44 -8.60
C GLY A 243 -32.30 23.10 -7.99
N ILE A 244 -31.18 23.08 -7.27
CA ILE A 244 -30.82 22.01 -6.34
C ILE A 244 -31.51 22.29 -4.99
N PRO A 245 -32.31 21.36 -4.42
CA PRO A 245 -32.79 21.49 -3.04
C PRO A 245 -31.69 21.12 -2.05
N MET A 246 -31.53 21.93 -1.00
CA MET A 246 -30.61 21.66 0.11
C MET A 246 -31.06 20.44 0.94
N PRO A 247 -30.13 19.61 1.46
CA PRO A 247 -30.48 18.55 2.40
C PRO A 247 -30.88 19.11 3.77
N GLN A 248 -31.95 18.54 4.31
CA GLN A 248 -32.50 18.83 5.64
C GLN A 248 -31.52 18.41 6.76
N GLN A 249 -31.35 19.28 7.75
CA GLN A 249 -30.61 19.00 8.98
C GLN A 249 -31.31 17.91 9.80
N GLN A 250 -30.57 16.87 10.18
CA GLN A 250 -31.04 15.87 11.14
C GLN A 250 -31.04 16.47 12.56
N PRO A 251 -32.03 16.14 13.40
CA PRO A 251 -32.11 16.66 14.76
C PRO A 251 -31.04 16.03 15.67
N VAL A 252 -30.44 16.89 16.49
CA VAL A 252 -29.43 16.60 17.51
C VAL A 252 -30.05 15.75 18.62
N LEU A 253 -29.46 14.57 18.87
CA LEU A 253 -29.74 13.74 20.04
C LEU A 253 -29.25 14.43 21.32
N GLN A 254 -30.13 14.63 22.29
CA GLN A 254 -29.78 15.12 23.62
C GLN A 254 -29.21 13.97 24.48
N PRO A 255 -28.21 14.21 25.34
CA PRO A 255 -27.67 13.17 26.22
C PRO A 255 -28.59 12.89 27.41
N GLU A 256 -28.85 11.60 27.66
CA GLU A 256 -29.60 11.10 28.81
C GLU A 256 -28.86 11.37 30.13
N MET A 257 -29.61 11.86 31.12
CA MET A 257 -29.14 12.05 32.49
C MET A 257 -29.13 10.71 33.24
N ILE A 258 -27.96 10.34 33.79
CA ILE A 258 -27.81 9.21 34.71
C ILE A 258 -28.23 9.68 36.12
N PRO A 259 -29.14 9.00 36.83
CA PRO A 259 -29.47 9.32 38.22
C PRO A 259 -28.37 8.81 39.17
N ALA A 260 -28.04 9.65 40.15
CA ALA A 260 -27.09 9.34 41.21
C ALA A 260 -27.69 8.40 42.27
N THR A 261 -26.95 7.34 42.60
CA THR A 261 -27.00 6.61 43.88
C THR A 261 -25.61 6.09 44.19
#